data_AF-A0A3N5HED2-F1
#
_entry.id   AF-A0A3N5HED2-F1
#
_cell.length_a   1.000
_cell.length_b   1.000
_cell.length_c   1.000
_cell.angle_alpha   90.00
_cell.angle_beta   90.00
_cell.angle_gamma   90.00
#
_symmetry.space_group_name_H-M   'P 1'
#
loop_
_entity.id
_entity.type
_entity.pdbx_description
1 polymer ?
#
loop_
_entity_poly.entity_id
_entity_poly.type
_entity_poly.pdbx_seq_one_letter_code
_entity_poly.pdbx_strand_id
1 'polypeptide(L)' 'MTIHFPADADHAEARGWLDRLGPRPVTYTDAVSFAVMQATGCSHVLTFDQDFAGAGFTLWR' A
#
# COMPACT_ATOMS: atom_id res chain seq x y z
N MET A 1 0.23 -0.37 -21.63
CA MET A 1 -0.29 0.02 -20.29
C MET A 1 -0.77 -1.23 -19.60
N THR A 2 -0.21 -1.57 -18.44
CA THR A 2 -0.63 -2.74 -17.67
C THR A 2 -1.47 -2.24 -16.50
N ILE A 3 -2.67 -2.81 -16.32
CA ILE A 3 -3.54 -2.51 -15.18
C ILE A 3 -3.50 -3.72 -14.25
N HIS A 4 -3.18 -3.49 -12.97
CA HIS A 4 -3.26 -4.51 -11.93
C HIS A 4 -4.56 -4.31 -11.15
N PHE A 5 -5.37 -5.37 -11.05
CA PHE A 5 -6.54 -5.40 -10.18
C PHE A 5 -6.17 -6.16 -8.90
N PRO A 6 -6.41 -5.60 -7.70
CA PRO A 6 -6.18 -6.33 -6.46
C PRO A 6 -6.96 -7.65 -6.45
N ALA A 7 -6.30 -8.73 -6.02
CA ALA A 7 -6.91 -10.05 -5.86
C ALA A 7 -7.11 -10.37 -4.36
N ASP A 8 -7.77 -11.50 -4.08
CA ASP A 8 -8.05 -11.94 -2.71
C ASP A 8 -6.78 -12.02 -1.83
N ALA A 9 -5.64 -12.37 -2.41
CA ALA A 9 -4.35 -12.40 -1.72
C ALA A 9 -3.90 -11.00 -1.25
N ASP A 10 -4.07 -9.97 -2.09
CA ASP A 10 -3.71 -8.60 -1.73
C ASP A 10 -4.60 -8.08 -0.59
N HIS A 11 -5.90 -8.42 -0.63
CA HIS A 11 -6.84 -8.10 0.44
C HIS A 11 -6.53 -8.83 1.75
N ALA A 12 -5.97 -10.05 1.66
CA ALA A 12 -5.50 -10.78 2.83
C ALA A 12 -4.27 -10.13 3.46
N GLU A 13 -3.28 -9.77 2.65
CA GLU A 13 -2.07 -9.07 3.11
C GLU A 13 -2.37 -7.66 3.65
N ALA A 14 -3.36 -6.96 3.08
CA ALA A 14 -3.81 -5.66 3.56
C ALA A 14 -4.24 -5.69 5.04
N ARG A 15 -4.86 -6.78 5.50
CA ARG A 15 -5.21 -6.92 6.92
C ARG A 15 -3.96 -6.96 7.80
N GLY A 16 -2.90 -7.65 7.35
CA GLY A 16 -1.61 -7.66 8.03
C GLY A 16 -0.96 -6.27 8.08
N TRP A 17 -1.15 -5.43 7.06
CA TRP A 17 -0.70 -4.04 7.08
C TRP A 17 -1.43 -3.20 8.13
N LEU A 18 -2.75 -3.35 8.24
CA LEU A 18 -3.53 -2.66 9.27
C LEU A 18 -3.08 -3.06 10.68
N ASP A 19 -2.83 -4.36 10.90
CA ASP A 19 -2.34 -4.85 12.19
C ASP A 19 -0.93 -4.31 12.54
N ARG A 20 -0.03 -4.25 11.55
CA ARG A 20 1.36 -3.76 11.73
C ARG A 20 1.44 -2.26 11.97
N LEU A 21 0.61 -1.47 11.29
CA LEU A 21 0.64 0.00 11.37
C LEU A 21 -0.09 0.53 12.61
N GLY A 22 -0.87 -0.32 13.28
CA GLY A 22 -1.37 -0.10 14.63
C GLY A 22 -2.13 1.23 14.78
N PRO A 23 -1.71 2.15 15.66
CA PRO A 23 -2.44 3.39 15.93
C PRO A 23 -2.32 4.43 14.81
N ARG A 24 -1.51 4.20 13.77
CA ARG A 24 -1.39 5.13 12.65
C ARG A 24 -2.65 5.02 11.78
N PRO A 25 -3.38 6.12 11.50
CA PRO A 25 -4.69 6.06 10.86
C PRO A 25 -4.57 5.87 9.34
N VAL A 26 -4.12 4.69 8.91
CA VAL A 26 -4.16 4.27 7.51
C VAL A 26 -5.50 3.65 7.18
N THR A 27 -6.02 3.97 5.99
CA THR A 27 -7.28 3.40 5.54
C THR A 27 -7.08 1.98 4.98
N TYR A 28 -8.18 1.23 4.85
CA TYR A 28 -8.13 -0.07 4.18
C TYR A 28 -7.62 0.04 2.73
N THR A 29 -7.96 1.13 2.04
CA THR A 29 -7.50 1.39 0.66
C THR A 29 -5.98 1.55 0.60
N ASP A 30 -5.39 2.24 1.57
CA ASP A 30 -3.93 2.39 1.65
C ASP A 30 -3.27 1.05 1.93
N ALA A 31 -3.82 0.27 2.87
CA ALA A 31 -3.31 -1.06 3.19
C ALA A 31 -3.36 -2.03 1.98
N VAL A 32 -4.42 -1.98 1.16
CA VAL A 32 -4.50 -2.73 -0.10
C VAL A 32 -3.46 -2.21 -1.10
N SER A 33 -3.27 -0.89 -1.18
CA SER A 33 -2.24 -0.30 -2.04
C SER A 33 -0.84 -0.77 -1.65
N PHE A 34 -0.53 -0.82 -0.35
CA PHE A 34 0.75 -1.31 0.16
C PHE A 34 0.96 -2.79 -0.16
N ALA A 35 -0.07 -3.62 0.00
CA ALA A 35 -0.02 -5.04 -0.35
C ALA A 35 0.31 -5.25 -1.84
N VAL A 36 -0.41 -4.57 -2.73
CA VAL A 36 -0.17 -4.64 -4.18
C VAL A 36 1.22 -4.13 -4.54
N MET A 37 1.63 -2.98 -3.99
CA MET A 37 2.95 -2.40 -4.26
C MET A 37 4.08 -3.33 -3.80
N GLN A 38 3.94 -3.95 -2.62
CA GLN A 38 4.90 -4.94 -2.13
C GLN A 38 4.94 -6.19 -3.03
N ALA A 39 3.79 -6.73 -3.42
CA ALA A 39 3.70 -7.94 -4.25
C ALA A 39 4.26 -7.73 -5.66
N THR A 40 4.13 -6.52 -6.20
CA THR A 40 4.58 -6.16 -7.55
C THR A 40 5.99 -5.58 -7.59
N GLY A 41 6.62 -5.31 -6.43
CA GLY A 41 7.88 -4.59 -6.36
C GLY A 41 7.79 -3.12 -6.80
N CYS A 42 6.58 -2.54 -6.85
CA CYS A 42 6.38 -1.14 -7.18
C CYS A 42 6.79 -0.28 -5.99
N SER A 43 7.95 0.38 -6.06
CA SER A 43 8.50 1.14 -4.94
C SER A 43 8.15 2.64 -4.96
N HIS A 44 7.62 3.16 -6.06
CA HIS A 44 7.31 4.58 -6.22
C HIS A 44 5.80 4.80 -6.36
N VAL A 45 5.28 5.86 -5.74
CA VAL A 45 3.85 6.21 -5.78
C VAL A 45 3.65 7.68 -6.10
N LEU A 46 2.65 7.97 -6.94
CA LEU A 46 2.16 9.32 -7.17
C LEU A 46 0.97 9.57 -6.23
N THR A 47 1.22 10.27 -5.12
CA THR A 47 0.19 10.61 -4.13
C THR A 47 0.59 11.86 -3.36
N PHE A 48 -0.37 12.51 -2.72
CA PHE A 48 -0.12 13.57 -1.73
C PHE A 48 -0.06 13.02 -0.30
N ASP A 49 -0.48 11.78 -0.10
CA ASP A 49 -0.54 11.12 1.20
C ASP A 49 0.86 10.72 1.69
N GLN A 50 1.24 11.25 2.84
CA GLN A 50 2.54 10.99 3.47
C GLN A 50 2.61 9.62 4.16
N ASP A 51 1.49 8.92 4.35
CA ASP A 51 1.50 7.60 4.96
C ASP A 51 2.18 6.54 4.10
N PHE A 52 2.21 6.73 2.77
CA PHE A 52 3.00 5.89 1.87
C PHE A 52 4.51 5.98 2.15
N ALA A 53 5.02 7.17 2.48
CA ALA A 53 6.40 7.33 2.92
C ALA A 53 6.65 6.66 4.28
N GLY A 54 5.68 6.74 5.19
CA GLY A 54 5.70 6.02 6.48
C GLY A 54 5.71 4.49 6.33
N ALA A 55 5.07 3.97 5.28
CA ALA A 55 5.06 2.54 4.94
C ALA A 55 6.31 2.09 4.15
N GLY A 56 7.24 3.00 3.84
CA GLY A 56 8.51 2.70 3.18
C GLY A 56 8.52 2.87 1.66
N PHE A 57 7.48 3.46 1.07
CA PHE A 57 7.43 3.76 -0.36
C PHE A 57 8.01 5.14 -0.69
N THR A 58 8.50 5.31 -1.91
CA THR A 58 9.06 6.57 -2.39
C THR A 58 7.99 7.41 -3.07
N LEU A 59 7.76 8.63 -2.58
CA LEU A 59 6.89 9.58 -3.26
C LEU A 59 7.54 10.08 -4.55
N TRP A 60 6.82 10.00 -5.67
CA TRP A 60 7.25 10.57 -6.94
C TRP A 60 7.21 12.11 -6.87
N ARG A 61 8.22 12.78 -7.44
CA ARG A 61 8.38 14.24 -7.44
C ARG A 61 8.51 14.77 -8.85
#